data_AF-A0A832KH79-F1
#
_entry.id   AF-A0A832KH79-F1
#
_cell.length_a   1.000
_cell.length_b   1.000
_cell.length_c   1.000
_cell.angle_alpha   90.00
_cell.angle_beta   90.00
_cell.angle_gamma   90.00
#
_symmetry.space_group_name_H-M   'P 1'
#
loop_
_entity.id
_entity.type
_entity.pdbx_description
1 polymer ?
#
loop_
_entity_poly.entity_id
_entity_poly.type
_entity_poly.pdbx_seq_one_letter_code
_entity_poly.pdbx_strand_id
1 'polypeptide(L)' 'MQKFSHDTIVVLDFGAQYSQLIARRVREMHVYSQIVPYNISAEDLKRMQPVGIILSGGPASVSGSDSP' A
#
# COMPACT_ATOMS: atom_id res chain seq x y z
N MET A 1 -3.92 12.27 -8.99
CA MET A 1 -3.99 12.00 -7.53
C MET A 1 -3.49 13.21 -6.76
N GLN A 2 -4.09 13.53 -5.61
CA GLN A 2 -3.65 14.62 -4.74
C GLN A 2 -2.46 14.19 -3.87
N LYS A 3 -1.59 15.15 -3.56
CA LYS A 3 -0.54 15.03 -2.56
C LYS A 3 -1.14 15.02 -1.16
N PHE A 4 -0.65 14.16 -0.26
CA PHE A 4 -1.11 14.15 1.12
C PHE A 4 -0.55 15.35 1.91
N SER A 5 -1.38 15.98 2.75
CA SER A 5 -0.95 17.07 3.64
C SER A 5 -0.26 16.57 4.91
N HIS A 6 -0.26 15.25 5.15
CA HIS A 6 0.25 14.60 6.34
C HIS A 6 1.15 13.42 5.97
N ASP A 7 2.03 13.05 6.89
CA ASP A 7 2.84 11.84 6.77
C ASP A 7 1.93 10.64 6.52
N THR A 8 2.20 9.97 5.40
CA THR A 8 1.33 8.91 4.87
C THR A 8 2.12 7.65 4.57
N ILE A 9 1.64 6.53 5.11
CA ILE A 9 2.08 5.20 4.68
C ILE A 9 1.11 4.67 3.63
N VAL A 10 1.65 4.26 2.48
CA VAL A 10 0.87 3.57 1.45
C VAL A 10 1.00 2.06 1.64
N VAL A 11 -0.14 1.37 1.66
CA VAL A 11 -0.20 -0.10 1.68
C VAL A 11 -0.56 -0.56 0.26
N LEU A 12 0.39 -1.18 -0.43
CA LEU A 12 0.18 -1.80 -1.73
C LEU A 12 -0.48 -3.16 -1.54
N ASP A 13 -1.66 -3.34 -2.11
CA ASP A 13 -2.47 -4.53 -1.93
C ASP A 13 -2.24 -5.56 -3.05
N PHE A 14 -1.58 -6.66 -2.73
CA PHE A 14 -1.38 -7.82 -3.62
C PHE A 14 -2.45 -8.91 -3.44
N GLY A 15 -3.55 -8.60 -2.74
CA GLY A 15 -4.65 -9.53 -2.49
C GLY A 15 -4.52 -10.29 -1.17
N ALA A 16 -3.66 -9.85 -0.24
CA ALA A 16 -3.64 -10.40 1.11
C ALA A 16 -4.96 -10.11 1.84
N GLN A 17 -5.41 -11.09 2.60
CA GLN A 17 -6.52 -10.94 3.56
C GLN A 17 -6.24 -9.88 4.64
N TYR A 18 -4.97 -9.45 4.80
CA TYR A 18 -4.52 -8.61 5.91
C TYR A 18 -4.30 -7.13 5.54
N SER A 19 -4.47 -6.69 4.29
CA SER A 19 -4.21 -5.30 3.86
C SER A 19 -4.94 -4.26 4.71
N GLN A 20 -6.20 -4.55 5.06
CA GLN A 20 -7.01 -3.70 5.95
C GLN A 20 -6.50 -3.67 7.40
N LEU A 21 -6.00 -4.82 7.91
CA LEU A 21 -5.45 -4.92 9.25
C LEU A 21 -4.11 -4.16 9.36
N ILE A 22 -3.27 -4.22 8.33
CA ILE A 22 -2.05 -3.42 8.23
C ILE A 22 -2.39 -1.93 8.29
N ALA A 23 -3.32 -1.47 7.44
CA ALA A 23 -3.73 -0.07 7.42
C ALA A 23 -4.32 0.38 8.76
N ARG A 24 -5.07 -0.50 9.46
CA ARG A 24 -5.57 -0.25 10.82
C ARG A 24 -4.42 -0.09 11.83
N ARG A 25 -3.41 -0.96 11.82
CA ARG A 25 -2.26 -0.85 12.72
C ARG A 25 -1.49 0.46 12.53
N VAL A 26 -1.31 0.90 11.30
CA VAL A 26 -0.70 2.22 11.02
C VAL A 26 -1.52 3.36 11.61
N ARG A 27 -2.86 3.31 11.49
CA ARG A 27 -3.75 4.33 12.07
C ARG A 27 -3.76 4.30 13.60
N GLU A 28 -3.62 3.14 14.22
CA GLU A 28 -3.45 3.00 15.68
C GLU A 28 -2.15 3.66 16.18
N MET A 29 -1.15 3.83 15.30
CA MET A 29 0.06 4.62 15.56
C MET A 29 -0.08 6.12 15.26
N HIS A 30 -1.31 6.60 15.01
CA HIS A 30 -1.62 8.00 14.68
C HIS A 30 -1.00 8.50 13.37
N VAL A 31 -0.70 7.60 12.42
CA VAL A 31 -0.20 7.94 11.09
C VAL A 31 -1.30 7.69 10.05
N TYR A 32 -1.43 8.59 9.06
CA TYR A 32 -2.39 8.38 7.99
C TYR A 32 -1.96 7.20 7.10
N SER A 33 -2.92 6.37 6.69
CA SER A 33 -2.66 5.23 5.82
C SER A 33 -3.65 5.14 4.67
N GLN A 34 -3.13 4.87 3.47
CA GLN A 34 -3.91 4.68 2.26
C GLN A 34 -3.61 3.30 1.67
N ILE A 35 -4.64 2.50 1.42
CA ILE A 35 -4.52 1.25 0.68
C ILE A 35 -4.69 1.56 -0.81
N VAL A 36 -3.81 1.04 -1.65
CA VAL A 36 -3.87 1.17 -3.12
C VAL A 36 -3.59 -0.19 -3.75
N PRO A 37 -4.12 -0.48 -4.96
CA PRO A 37 -3.81 -1.74 -5.64
C PRO A 37 -2.33 -1.81 -6.03
N TYR A 38 -1.76 -3.03 -6.04
CA TYR A 38 -0.35 -3.25 -6.37
C TYR A 38 0.06 -2.71 -7.76
N ASN A 39 -0.88 -2.67 -8.71
CA ASN A 39 -0.66 -2.24 -10.09
C ASN A 39 -0.70 -0.71 -10.28
N ILE A 40 -0.72 0.08 -9.20
CA ILE A 40 -0.60 1.54 -9.29
C ILE A 40 0.72 1.92 -9.97
N SER A 41 0.68 2.95 -10.83
CA SER A 41 1.89 3.41 -11.50
C SER A 41 2.89 3.99 -10.50
N ALA A 42 4.19 3.82 -10.77
CA ALA A 42 5.23 4.43 -9.96
C ALA A 42 5.15 5.97 -9.95
N GLU A 43 4.65 6.59 -11.04
CA GLU A 43 4.43 8.03 -11.11
C GLU A 43 3.31 8.49 -10.18
N ASP A 44 2.19 7.76 -10.14
CA ASP A 44 1.08 8.02 -9.24
C ASP A 44 1.51 7.89 -7.79
N LEU A 45 2.26 6.84 -7.46
CA LEU A 45 2.83 6.63 -6.14
C LEU A 45 3.79 7.77 -5.75
N LYS A 46 4.64 8.22 -6.68
CA LYS A 46 5.56 9.34 -6.45
C LYS A 46 4.82 10.67 -6.26
N ARG A 47 3.71 10.89 -6.96
CA ARG A 47 2.84 12.08 -6.79
C ARG A 47 2.17 12.14 -5.42
N MET A 48 1.90 10.98 -4.81
CA MET A 48 1.34 10.92 -3.45
C MET A 48 2.34 11.38 -2.38
N GLN A 49 3.65 11.25 -2.63
CA GLN A 49 4.73 11.51 -1.68
C GLN A 49 4.56 10.78 -0.33
N PRO A 50 4.42 9.44 -0.33
CA PRO A 50 4.36 8.69 0.91
C PRO A 50 5.70 8.75 1.66
N VAL A 51 5.64 8.75 2.99
CA VAL A 51 6.83 8.64 3.84
C VAL A 51 7.32 7.19 3.98
N GLY A 52 6.47 6.23 3.61
CA GLY A 52 6.80 4.82 3.60
C GLY A 52 5.78 3.99 2.81
N ILE A 53 6.21 2.81 2.39
CA ILE A 53 5.41 1.88 1.58
C ILE A 53 5.44 0.51 2.25
N ILE A 54 4.28 -0.11 2.41
CA ILE A 54 4.13 -1.50 2.87
C ILE A 54 3.59 -2.32 1.71
N LEU A 55 4.30 -3.37 1.32
CA LEU A 55 3.80 -4.39 0.41
C LEU A 55 2.97 -5.37 1.24
N SER A 56 1.65 -5.36 1.07
CA SER A 56 0.83 -6.44 1.65
C SER A 56 1.16 -7.74 0.94
N GLY A 57 0.99 -8.88 1.59
CA GLY A 57 1.23 -10.15 0.91
C GLY A 57 0.20 -10.44 -0.18
N GLY A 58 0.30 -11.61 -0.78
CA GLY A 58 -0.74 -12.22 -1.59
C GLY A 58 -0.69 -13.74 -1.44
N PRO A 59 -1.75 -14.46 -1.83
CA PRO A 59 -1.74 -15.93 -1.83
C PRO A 59 -0.83 -16.51 -2.93
N ALA A 60 -0.44 -15.68 -3.91
CA ALA A 60 0.38 -16.07 -5.04
C ALA A 60 1.87 -16.17 -4.67
N SER A 61 2.56 -17.14 -5.24
CA SER A 61 4.02 -17.25 -5.15
C SER A 61 4.67 -16.26 -6.10
N VAL A 62 5.72 -15.55 -5.69
CA VAL A 62 6.39 -14.51 -6.51
C VAL A 62 6.87 -15.04 -7.88
N SER A 63 7.14 -16.35 -8.00
CA SER A 63 7.63 -16.96 -9.24
C SER A 63 6.53 -17.46 -10.20
N GLY A 64 5.25 -17.29 -9.86
CA GLY A 64 4.13 -17.71 -10.71
C GLY A 64 3.94 -16.79 -11.91
N SER A 65 3.57 -17.35 -13.06
CA SER A 65 3.34 -16.60 -14.31
C SER A 65 2.20 -15.58 -14.22
N ASP A 66 1.19 -15.86 -13.39
CA ASP A 66 0.03 -14.99 -13.16
C ASP A 66 0.09 -14.27 -11.81
N SER A 67 1.27 -14.24 -11.19
CA SER A 67 1.44 -13.61 -9.90
C SER A 67 1.37 -12.08 -10.02
N PRO A 68 0.56 -11.41 -9.19
CA PRO A 68 0.51 -9.96 -9.11
C PRO A 68 1.84 -9.35 -8.64
#